data_AF-A0A7V8WPN8-F1
#
_entry.id   AF-A0A7V8WPN8-F1
#
_cell.length_a   1.000
_cell.length_b   1.000
_cell.length_c   1.000
_cell.angle_alpha   90.00
_cell.angle_beta   90.00
_cell.angle_gamma   90.00
#
_symmetry.space_group_name_H-M   'P 1'
#
loop_
_entity.id
_entity.type
_entity.pdbx_description
1 polymer ?
#
loop_
_entity_poly.entity_id
_entity_poly.type
_entity_poly.pdbx_seq_one_letter_code
_entity_poly.pdbx_strand_id
1 'polypeptide(L)'
;MLNHDLVLKADELFLAGEMRAHGGERAAGLYVRDTRHLSHFALTLNGIELTALSLRTDAPTVGVIHLTNDRLRLPAGDVRPQTLAIVERVELGADLRVTVTIHNFSGRSLDLTLGLELAADFRDLFDIRGATPAERGSLLPPAIDQQTLVLAYDALDGRQARTSVSFDQPLEASVAIPPTDIQDGRPTPVPPPLTVCDFSLVLAPGADWSVTVTVTPHPVDAEERPVSASPLLHGGESPRRAMVRSDSDLFDRYLARVDTDLDMLQTTFPPGSLPAAGIPWYVAPFGRDTLIVGLQIVHVYPTRAAGILRV
;
A
#
# COMPACT_ATOMS: atom_id res chain seq x y z
N MET A 1 1.40 -8.12 -1.02
CA MET A 1 1.94 -6.82 -1.50
C MET A 1 3.18 -6.30 -0.76
N LEU A 2 3.19 -6.15 0.58
CA LEU A 2 4.31 -5.46 1.28
C LEU A 2 5.62 -6.26 1.34
N ASN A 3 5.56 -7.57 1.08
CA ASN A 3 6.70 -8.47 1.02
C ASN A 3 7.26 -8.63 -0.40
N HIS A 4 6.96 -7.70 -1.29
CA HIS A 4 7.48 -7.67 -2.66
C HIS A 4 8.03 -6.29 -2.98
N ASP A 5 8.96 -6.18 -3.93
CA ASP A 5 9.51 -4.91 -4.43
C ASP A 5 8.49 -4.10 -5.26
N LEU A 6 7.39 -3.71 -4.62
CA LEU A 6 6.29 -2.94 -5.18
C LEU A 6 6.30 -1.54 -4.59
N VAL A 7 6.38 -0.53 -5.46
CA VAL A 7 6.23 0.88 -5.07
C VAL A 7 5.12 1.50 -5.91
N LEU A 8 4.12 2.07 -5.25
CA LEU A 8 2.99 2.78 -5.88
C LEU A 8 2.79 4.14 -5.21
N LYS A 9 2.32 5.13 -5.96
CA LYS A 9 1.98 6.45 -5.39
C LYS A 9 0.76 7.05 -6.08
N ALA A 10 -0.15 7.55 -5.26
CA ALA A 10 -1.36 8.25 -5.63
C ALA A 10 -1.46 9.51 -4.77
N ASP A 11 -1.05 10.66 -5.33
CA ASP A 11 -1.07 11.94 -4.61
C ASP A 11 -0.24 11.91 -3.30
N GLU A 12 -0.84 12.10 -2.12
CA GLU A 12 -0.14 11.98 -0.83
C GLU A 12 -0.03 10.54 -0.29
N LEU A 13 -0.77 9.59 -0.87
CA LEU A 13 -0.75 8.20 -0.46
C LEU A 13 0.32 7.44 -1.25
N PHE A 14 1.18 6.70 -0.57
CA PHE A 14 2.16 5.83 -1.23
C PHE A 14 2.32 4.49 -0.53
N LEU A 15 2.59 3.46 -1.32
CA LEU A 15 2.86 2.10 -0.89
C LEU A 15 4.33 1.79 -1.21
N ALA A 16 5.05 1.22 -0.24
CA ALA A 16 6.40 0.72 -0.45
C ALA A 16 6.54 -0.68 0.14
N GLY A 17 6.85 -1.66 -0.69
CA GLY A 17 7.18 -3.03 -0.28
C GLY A 17 8.69 -3.29 -0.27
N GLU A 18 9.12 -4.34 0.44
CA GLU A 18 10.54 -4.72 0.61
C GLU A 18 11.51 -3.59 1.02
N MET A 19 10.99 -2.53 1.62
CA MET A 19 11.76 -1.35 2.01
C MET A 19 12.38 -1.53 3.40
N ARG A 20 13.66 -1.14 3.53
CA ARG A 20 14.39 -1.12 4.80
C ARG A 20 15.06 0.23 5.05
N ALA A 21 14.95 0.72 6.28
CA ALA A 21 15.66 1.90 6.74
C ALA A 21 17.13 1.58 7.06
N HIS A 22 17.90 2.63 7.32
CA HIS A 22 19.26 2.49 7.85
C HIS A 22 19.20 1.75 9.19
N GLY A 23 20.10 0.78 9.40
CA GLY A 23 20.05 -0.12 10.56
C GLY A 23 19.19 -1.37 10.36
N GLY A 24 18.59 -1.56 9.17
CA GLY A 24 17.90 -2.80 8.80
C GLY A 24 16.44 -2.88 9.23
N GLU A 25 15.91 -1.84 9.89
CA GLU A 25 14.51 -1.76 10.27
C GLU A 25 13.59 -1.84 9.05
N ARG A 26 12.54 -2.67 9.11
CA ARG A 26 11.57 -2.81 8.03
C ARG A 26 10.73 -1.54 7.91
N ALA A 27 10.84 -0.89 6.76
CA ALA A 27 10.13 0.32 6.40
C ALA A 27 9.08 0.07 5.31
N ALA A 28 8.79 -1.18 4.98
CA ALA A 28 7.64 -1.49 4.13
C ALA A 28 6.34 -1.00 4.80
N GLY A 29 5.41 -0.48 4.00
CA GLY A 29 4.11 -0.02 4.48
C GLY A 29 3.30 0.80 3.50
N LEU A 30 2.08 1.14 3.94
CA LEU A 30 1.23 2.17 3.34
C LEU A 30 1.39 3.46 4.14
N TYR A 31 1.68 4.55 3.45
CA TYR A 31 2.03 5.83 4.05
C TYR A 31 1.17 6.97 3.51
N VAL A 32 0.75 7.85 4.40
CA VAL A 32 0.19 9.16 4.05
C VAL A 32 0.86 10.21 4.93
N ARG A 33 1.30 11.31 4.33
CA ARG A 33 1.97 12.42 5.03
C ARG A 33 3.09 11.95 5.97
N ASP A 34 3.96 11.09 5.45
CA ASP A 34 5.08 10.45 6.15
C ASP A 34 4.70 9.52 7.32
N THR A 35 3.43 9.33 7.64
CA THR A 35 2.96 8.39 8.68
C THR A 35 2.60 7.04 8.10
N ARG A 36 3.10 5.95 8.68
CA ARG A 36 2.81 4.57 8.28
C ARG A 36 1.46 4.09 8.83
N HIS A 37 0.44 4.09 7.97
CA HIS A 37 -0.92 3.65 8.28
C HIS A 37 -1.13 2.13 8.19
N LEU A 38 -0.22 1.42 7.53
CA LEU A 38 -0.20 -0.05 7.52
C LEU A 38 1.26 -0.51 7.52
N SER A 39 1.68 -1.22 8.58
CA SER A 39 3.04 -1.74 8.75
C SER A 39 3.15 -3.23 8.39
N HIS A 40 2.02 -3.93 8.32
CA HIS A 40 1.96 -5.34 7.95
C HIS A 40 0.76 -5.67 7.07
N PHE A 41 1.02 -6.48 6.05
CA PHE A 41 0.04 -7.06 5.13
C PHE A 41 0.67 -8.34 4.56
N ALA A 42 0.20 -9.49 5.02
CA ALA A 42 0.69 -10.78 4.56
C ALA A 42 -0.48 -11.72 4.27
N LEU A 43 -0.35 -12.50 3.19
CA LEU A 43 -1.33 -13.50 2.77
C LEU A 43 -0.77 -14.90 3.03
N THR A 44 -1.60 -15.76 3.62
CA THR A 44 -1.32 -17.19 3.78
C THR A 44 -2.49 -18.01 3.24
N LEU A 45 -2.22 -19.24 2.85
CA LEU A 45 -3.25 -20.20 2.46
C LEU A 45 -3.13 -21.44 3.35
N ASN A 46 -4.18 -21.71 4.13
CA ASN A 46 -4.19 -22.69 5.21
C ASN A 46 -3.00 -22.53 6.17
N GLY A 47 -2.63 -21.27 6.48
CA GLY A 47 -1.52 -20.93 7.37
C GLY A 47 -0.12 -21.06 6.76
N ILE A 48 -0.02 -21.33 5.46
CA ILE A 48 1.27 -21.43 4.73
C ILE A 48 1.46 -20.19 3.85
N GLU A 49 2.66 -19.61 3.89
CA GLU A 49 3.03 -18.48 3.03
C GLU A 49 2.95 -18.82 1.54
N LEU A 50 2.56 -17.83 0.74
CA LEU A 50 2.48 -17.95 -0.71
C LEU A 50 3.84 -17.69 -1.37
N THR A 51 4.11 -18.39 -2.47
CA THR A 51 5.32 -18.17 -3.27
C THR A 51 5.04 -17.19 -4.40
N ALA A 52 5.81 -16.11 -4.51
CA ALA A 52 5.73 -15.17 -5.63
C ALA A 52 6.37 -15.74 -6.90
N LEU A 53 5.67 -15.63 -8.02
CA LEU A 53 6.12 -16.04 -9.34
C LEU A 53 6.54 -14.84 -10.20
N SER A 54 5.79 -13.74 -10.12
CA SER A 54 6.13 -12.50 -10.79
C SER A 54 5.42 -11.31 -10.16
N LEU A 55 5.99 -10.13 -10.39
CA LEU A 55 5.40 -8.83 -10.07
C LEU A 55 5.44 -7.96 -11.32
N ARG A 56 4.35 -7.24 -11.59
CA ARG A 56 4.25 -6.25 -12.66
C ARG A 56 3.58 -4.98 -12.15
N THR A 57 4.06 -3.83 -12.61
CA THR A 57 3.44 -2.53 -12.38
C THR A 57 2.82 -2.06 -13.69
N ASP A 58 1.49 -2.06 -13.76
CA ASP A 58 0.74 -1.69 -14.97
C ASP A 58 0.57 -0.16 -15.08
N ALA A 59 0.58 0.54 -13.94
CA ALA A 59 0.51 1.99 -13.81
C ALA A 59 1.17 2.42 -12.48
N PRO A 60 1.47 3.72 -12.26
CA PRO A 60 2.02 4.23 -11.00
C PRO A 60 1.20 3.89 -9.75
N THR A 61 -0.07 3.58 -9.98
CA THR A 61 -1.08 3.28 -8.97
C THR A 61 -1.55 1.83 -9.02
N VAL A 62 -1.03 0.98 -9.93
CA VAL A 62 -1.52 -0.38 -10.11
C VAL A 62 -0.36 -1.38 -10.16
N GLY A 63 -0.36 -2.33 -9.22
CA GLY A 63 0.52 -3.48 -9.19
C GLY A 63 -0.26 -4.79 -9.31
N VAL A 64 0.35 -5.80 -9.92
CA VAL A 64 -0.21 -7.17 -10.01
C VAL A 64 0.88 -8.15 -9.64
N ILE A 65 0.62 -8.96 -8.61
CA ILE A 65 1.53 -10.00 -8.13
C ILE A 65 0.89 -11.35 -8.43
N HIS A 66 1.62 -12.21 -9.15
CA HIS A 66 1.23 -13.59 -9.38
C HIS A 66 1.91 -14.47 -8.33
N LEU A 67 1.11 -15.20 -7.59
CA LEU A 67 1.46 -16.02 -6.43
C LEU A 67 1.00 -17.47 -6.67
N THR A 68 1.54 -18.39 -5.89
CA THR A 68 1.14 -19.80 -5.90
C THR A 68 1.26 -20.43 -4.52
N ASN A 69 0.53 -21.52 -4.30
CA ASN A 69 0.64 -22.33 -3.10
C ASN A 69 1.94 -23.16 -3.06
N ASP A 70 2.53 -23.31 -1.87
CA ASP A 70 3.39 -24.44 -1.55
C ASP A 70 2.53 -25.67 -1.18
N ARG A 71 3.13 -26.77 -0.72
CA ARG A 71 2.42 -27.98 -0.34
C ARG A 71 1.43 -27.70 0.80
N LEU A 72 0.14 -27.91 0.53
CA LEU A 72 -0.91 -27.79 1.53
C LEU A 72 -1.30 -29.19 2.02
N ARG A 73 -1.46 -29.33 3.34
CA ARG A 73 -1.99 -30.55 3.95
C ARG A 73 -3.45 -30.30 4.31
N LEU A 74 -4.37 -30.95 3.60
CA LEU A 74 -5.81 -30.83 3.84
C LEU A 74 -6.37 -32.16 4.33
N PRO A 75 -7.49 -32.17 5.10
CA PRO A 75 -8.14 -33.41 5.55
C PRO A 75 -8.51 -34.36 4.40
N ALA A 76 -8.91 -33.81 3.24
CA ALA A 76 -9.25 -34.56 2.04
C ALA A 76 -8.03 -35.01 1.19
N GLY A 77 -6.82 -34.82 1.71
CA GLY A 77 -5.56 -35.14 1.07
C GLY A 77 -4.72 -33.91 0.69
N ASP A 78 -3.44 -34.14 0.44
CA ASP A 78 -2.48 -33.06 0.14
C ASP A 78 -2.76 -32.39 -1.21
N VAL A 79 -2.43 -31.09 -1.28
CA VAL A 79 -2.35 -30.31 -2.52
C VAL A 79 -0.88 -30.11 -2.84
N ARG A 80 -0.48 -30.47 -4.06
CA ARG A 80 0.90 -30.30 -4.52
C ARG A 80 1.23 -28.80 -4.62
N PRO A 81 2.50 -28.40 -4.46
CA PRO A 81 2.94 -27.05 -4.80
C PRO A 81 2.52 -26.70 -6.23
N GLN A 82 2.31 -25.41 -6.51
CA GLN A 82 2.03 -24.93 -7.87
C GLN A 82 0.73 -25.49 -8.50
N THR A 83 -0.26 -25.78 -7.65
CA THR A 83 -1.58 -26.28 -8.10
C THR A 83 -2.65 -25.17 -8.11
N LEU A 84 -2.48 -24.14 -7.31
CA LEU A 84 -3.38 -22.99 -7.21
C LEU A 84 -2.67 -21.75 -7.75
N ALA A 85 -3.34 -21.00 -8.63
CA ALA A 85 -2.86 -19.67 -8.98
C ALA A 85 -3.55 -18.65 -8.07
N ILE A 86 -2.76 -17.73 -7.52
CA ILE A 86 -3.25 -16.61 -6.74
C ILE A 86 -2.82 -15.34 -7.45
N VAL A 87 -3.74 -14.40 -7.67
CA VAL A 87 -3.44 -13.09 -8.25
C VAL A 87 -3.82 -12.04 -7.22
N GLU A 88 -2.83 -11.28 -6.77
CA GLU A 88 -3.03 -10.11 -5.91
C GLU A 88 -2.91 -8.85 -6.78
N ARG A 89 -4.05 -8.21 -7.05
CA ARG A 89 -4.13 -6.93 -7.75
C ARG A 89 -4.22 -5.81 -6.72
N VAL A 90 -3.29 -4.87 -6.79
CA VAL A 90 -3.11 -3.75 -5.85
C VAL A 90 -3.38 -2.45 -6.60
N GLU A 91 -4.36 -1.67 -6.16
CA GLU A 91 -4.77 -0.41 -6.77
C GLU A 91 -4.76 0.70 -5.72
N LEU A 92 -4.05 1.79 -6.02
CA LEU A 92 -3.82 2.89 -5.11
C LEU A 92 -4.51 4.17 -5.62
N GLY A 93 -5.39 4.75 -4.82
CA GLY A 93 -6.08 6.00 -5.09
C GLY A 93 -6.11 6.86 -3.83
N ALA A 94 -7.30 7.36 -3.46
CA ALA A 94 -7.51 7.94 -2.13
C ALA A 94 -7.53 6.88 -1.01
N ASP A 95 -7.80 5.63 -1.39
CA ASP A 95 -7.69 4.42 -0.59
C ASP A 95 -6.75 3.42 -1.30
N LEU A 96 -6.41 2.35 -0.58
CA LEU A 96 -5.73 1.19 -1.15
C LEU A 96 -6.77 0.07 -1.33
N ARG A 97 -6.93 -0.43 -2.55
CA ARG A 97 -7.76 -1.59 -2.87
C ARG A 97 -6.88 -2.77 -3.26
N VAL A 98 -7.04 -3.90 -2.58
CA VAL A 98 -6.36 -5.15 -2.89
C VAL A 98 -7.39 -6.21 -3.23
N THR A 99 -7.36 -6.75 -4.44
CA THR A 99 -8.20 -7.88 -4.84
C THR A 99 -7.34 -9.13 -4.95
N VAL A 100 -7.70 -10.15 -4.20
CA VAL A 100 -7.04 -11.47 -4.23
C VAL A 100 -7.97 -12.45 -4.94
N THR A 101 -7.50 -13.05 -6.02
CA THR A 101 -8.23 -14.10 -6.76
C THR A 101 -7.47 -15.41 -6.66
N ILE A 102 -8.16 -16.50 -6.33
CA ILE A 102 -7.60 -17.85 -6.21
C ILE A 102 -8.29 -18.74 -7.26
N HIS A 103 -7.49 -19.39 -8.11
CA HIS A 103 -7.94 -20.35 -9.11
C HIS A 103 -7.48 -21.77 -8.77
N ASN A 104 -8.38 -22.75 -8.90
CA ASN A 104 -8.08 -24.16 -8.64
C ASN A 104 -7.80 -24.97 -9.91
N PHE A 105 -6.52 -25.28 -10.20
CA PHE A 105 -6.14 -26.18 -11.30
C PHE A 105 -6.14 -27.67 -10.92
N SER A 106 -6.54 -28.04 -9.71
CA SER A 106 -6.65 -29.44 -9.32
C SER A 106 -7.91 -30.10 -9.90
N GLY A 107 -7.93 -31.42 -9.94
CA GLY A 107 -9.10 -32.20 -10.37
C GLY A 107 -10.16 -32.44 -9.29
N ARG A 108 -10.10 -31.75 -8.14
CA ARG A 108 -11.04 -31.94 -7.01
C ARG A 108 -11.40 -30.63 -6.31
N SER A 109 -12.51 -30.65 -5.59
CA SER A 109 -12.87 -29.54 -4.70
C SER A 109 -11.92 -29.46 -3.51
N LEU A 110 -11.56 -28.24 -3.12
CA LEU A 110 -10.65 -27.96 -2.01
C LEU A 110 -11.35 -27.10 -0.96
N ASP A 111 -11.21 -27.49 0.29
CA ASP A 111 -11.62 -26.70 1.45
C ASP A 111 -10.38 -25.93 1.93
N LEU A 112 -10.42 -24.60 1.78
CA LEU A 112 -9.26 -23.72 1.95
C LEU A 112 -9.61 -22.58 2.91
N THR A 113 -8.58 -22.05 3.55
CA THR A 113 -8.68 -20.83 4.37
C THR A 113 -7.65 -19.83 3.86
N LEU A 114 -8.09 -18.69 3.32
CA LEU A 114 -7.20 -17.57 3.04
C LEU A 114 -7.03 -16.77 4.32
N GLY A 115 -5.80 -16.71 4.85
CA GLY A 115 -5.47 -15.87 5.99
C GLY A 115 -4.85 -14.55 5.53
N LEU A 116 -5.33 -13.44 6.09
CA LEU A 116 -4.80 -12.10 5.88
C LEU A 116 -4.35 -11.49 7.21
N GLU A 117 -3.07 -11.21 7.32
CA GLU A 117 -2.48 -10.57 8.49
C GLU A 117 -2.32 -9.07 8.28
N LEU A 118 -2.77 -8.26 9.25
CA LEU A 118 -2.77 -6.80 9.21
C LEU A 118 -2.24 -6.21 10.52
N ALA A 119 -1.40 -5.18 10.42
CA ALA A 119 -0.98 -4.37 11.55
C ALA A 119 -0.68 -2.93 11.13
N ALA A 120 -0.85 -1.99 12.06
CA ALA A 120 -0.53 -0.58 11.89
C ALA A 120 0.17 -0.06 13.14
N ASP A 121 1.20 0.76 12.97
CA ASP A 121 1.96 1.35 14.07
C ASP A 121 1.96 2.88 14.09
N PHE A 122 1.46 3.52 13.03
CA PHE A 122 1.34 4.98 12.91
C PHE A 122 2.66 5.72 13.14
N ARG A 123 3.79 5.06 12.84
CA ARG A 123 5.12 5.64 12.96
C ARG A 123 5.39 6.55 11.78
N ASP A 124 5.93 7.73 12.05
CA ASP A 124 6.42 8.59 10.98
C ASP A 124 7.74 8.08 10.40
N LEU A 125 8.07 8.55 9.20
CA LEU A 125 9.23 8.10 8.45
C LEU A 125 10.57 8.46 9.13
N PHE A 126 10.63 9.53 9.94
CA PHE A 126 11.85 9.88 10.67
C PHE A 126 12.09 8.91 11.82
N ASP A 127 11.04 8.56 12.55
CA ASP A 127 11.08 7.52 13.58
C ASP A 127 11.55 6.18 12.99
N ILE A 128 10.98 5.75 11.86
CA ILE A 128 11.40 4.51 11.14
C ILE A 128 12.87 4.59 10.68
N ARG A 129 13.40 5.79 10.46
CA ARG A 129 14.80 6.04 10.07
C ARG A 129 15.75 6.18 11.25
N GLY A 130 15.29 5.94 12.47
CA GLY A 130 16.10 5.95 13.68
C GLY A 130 16.12 7.30 14.43
N ALA A 131 15.34 8.29 14.01
CA ALA A 131 15.09 9.48 14.82
C ALA A 131 13.96 9.21 15.82
N THR A 132 14.16 8.20 16.67
CA THR A 132 13.15 7.69 17.60
C THR A 132 12.71 8.80 18.57
N PRO A 133 11.40 9.12 18.65
CA PRO A 133 10.91 10.13 19.58
C PRO A 133 11.05 9.67 21.04
N ALA A 134 11.18 10.63 21.96
CA ALA A 134 11.26 10.34 23.40
C ALA A 134 9.97 9.73 23.95
N GLU A 135 8.83 10.15 23.41
CA GLU A 135 7.49 9.68 23.79
C GLU A 135 6.68 9.33 22.55
N ARG A 136 5.75 8.39 22.70
CA ARG A 136 4.77 8.00 21.69
C ARG A 136 3.39 8.06 22.31
N GLY A 137 2.40 8.37 21.48
CA GLY A 137 1.01 8.07 21.76
C GLY A 137 0.73 6.57 21.88
N SER A 138 -0.54 6.21 21.99
CA SER A 138 -0.97 4.84 22.33
C SER A 138 -1.69 4.17 21.16
N LEU A 139 -1.31 2.94 20.85
CA LEU A 139 -2.10 2.07 19.98
C LEU A 139 -3.36 1.60 20.71
N LEU A 140 -4.50 1.70 20.05
CA LEU A 140 -5.77 1.20 20.57
C LEU A 140 -5.98 -0.26 20.14
N PRO A 141 -6.74 -1.06 20.93
CA PRO A 141 -7.11 -2.40 20.51
C PRO A 141 -7.84 -2.39 19.15
N PRO A 142 -7.53 -3.32 18.23
CA PRO A 142 -8.26 -3.45 16.97
C PRO A 142 -9.76 -3.62 17.21
N ALA A 143 -10.57 -2.78 16.57
CA ALA A 143 -12.02 -2.93 16.59
C ALA A 143 -12.45 -3.72 15.34
N ILE A 144 -13.08 -4.87 15.55
CA ILE A 144 -13.39 -5.83 14.48
C ILE A 144 -14.90 -6.09 14.46
N ASP A 145 -15.44 -6.13 13.26
CA ASP A 145 -16.80 -6.59 12.95
C ASP A 145 -16.73 -7.61 11.79
N GLN A 146 -17.86 -8.17 11.37
CA GLN A 146 -17.94 -9.24 10.37
C GLN A 146 -17.26 -8.92 9.03
N GLN A 147 -17.17 -7.64 8.66
CA GLN A 147 -16.61 -7.18 7.38
C GLN A 147 -15.77 -5.90 7.51
N THR A 148 -15.42 -5.50 8.74
CA THR A 148 -14.60 -4.30 8.96
C THR A 148 -13.60 -4.49 10.07
N LEU A 149 -12.42 -3.89 9.90
CA LEU A 149 -11.37 -3.79 10.91
C LEU A 149 -10.96 -2.32 11.02
N VAL A 150 -10.85 -1.80 12.24
CA VAL A 150 -10.30 -0.47 12.51
C VAL A 150 -9.07 -0.61 13.40
N LEU A 151 -7.94 -0.12 12.90
CA LEU A 151 -6.69 0.05 13.64
C LEU A 151 -6.58 1.54 14.00
N ALA A 152 -6.29 1.88 15.26
CA ALA A 152 -6.30 3.27 15.70
C ALA A 152 -5.16 3.60 16.66
N TYR A 153 -4.82 4.89 16.71
CA TYR A 153 -3.74 5.45 17.49
C TYR A 153 -4.12 6.82 18.04
N ASP A 154 -4.00 6.99 19.35
CA ASP A 154 -4.16 8.27 20.02
C ASP A 154 -2.79 8.96 20.12
N ALA A 155 -2.64 10.10 19.45
CA ALA A 155 -1.45 10.92 19.49
C ALA A 155 -1.32 11.68 20.83
N LEU A 156 -0.12 12.19 21.11
CA LEU A 156 0.19 12.89 22.36
C LEU A 156 -0.63 14.18 22.58
N ASP A 157 -1.14 14.77 21.50
CA ASP A 157 -2.00 15.96 21.54
C ASP A 157 -3.50 15.63 21.66
N GLY A 158 -3.85 14.34 21.83
CA GLY A 158 -5.23 13.87 21.92
C GLY A 158 -5.97 13.75 20.59
N ARG A 159 -5.31 14.03 19.46
CA ARG A 159 -5.87 13.71 18.13
C ARG A 159 -5.71 12.23 17.83
N GLN A 160 -6.58 11.70 16.99
CA GLN A 160 -6.58 10.29 16.64
C GLN A 160 -6.27 10.08 15.16
N ALA A 161 -5.36 9.16 14.87
CA ALA A 161 -5.19 8.57 13.54
C ALA A 161 -5.85 7.20 13.52
N ARG A 162 -6.40 6.80 12.38
CA ARG A 162 -6.96 5.45 12.19
C ARG A 162 -6.71 4.92 10.78
N THR A 163 -6.80 3.62 10.63
CA THR A 163 -6.81 2.92 9.35
C THR A 163 -8.02 1.99 9.36
N SER A 164 -8.98 2.27 8.49
CA SER A 164 -10.20 1.47 8.34
C SER A 164 -10.01 0.49 7.19
N VAL A 165 -10.31 -0.78 7.44
CA VAL A 165 -10.23 -1.86 6.47
C VAL A 165 -11.63 -2.43 6.31
N SER A 166 -12.09 -2.56 5.06
CA SER A 166 -13.37 -3.19 4.72
C SER A 166 -13.16 -4.37 3.78
N PHE A 167 -14.04 -5.36 3.90
CA PHE A 167 -13.97 -6.61 3.16
C PHE A 167 -15.32 -6.85 2.47
N ASP A 168 -15.30 -7.30 1.21
CA ASP A 168 -16.52 -7.67 0.48
C ASP A 168 -17.01 -9.09 0.80
N GLN A 169 -16.26 -9.82 1.63
CA GLN A 169 -16.60 -11.14 2.16
C GLN A 169 -16.62 -11.10 3.70
N PRO A 170 -17.45 -11.94 4.37
CA PRO A 170 -17.37 -12.13 5.81
C PRO A 170 -16.07 -12.83 6.20
N LEU A 171 -15.59 -12.54 7.41
CA LEU A 171 -14.36 -13.11 7.96
C LEU A 171 -14.53 -13.58 9.40
N GLU A 172 -13.64 -14.47 9.82
CA GLU A 172 -13.33 -14.71 11.23
C GLU A 172 -12.02 -14.00 11.57
N ALA A 173 -11.93 -13.35 12.72
CA ALA A 173 -10.71 -12.64 13.10
C ALA A 173 -10.19 -13.05 14.47
N SER A 174 -8.88 -12.97 14.60
CA SER A 174 -8.18 -13.05 15.88
C SER A 174 -7.12 -11.96 15.99
N VAL A 175 -6.81 -11.55 17.22
CA VAL A 175 -5.75 -10.56 17.50
C VAL A 175 -4.65 -11.25 18.28
N ALA A 176 -3.45 -11.26 17.70
CA ALA A 176 -2.23 -11.64 18.38
C ALA A 176 -1.50 -10.38 18.87
N ILE A 177 -1.25 -10.31 20.17
CA ILE A 177 -0.41 -9.27 20.75
C ILE A 177 1.00 -9.86 20.83
N PRO A 178 1.97 -9.38 20.02
CA PRO A 178 3.29 -9.95 20.06
C PRO A 178 3.96 -9.60 21.40
N PRO A 179 4.78 -10.51 21.96
CA PRO A 179 5.43 -10.26 23.23
C PRO A 179 6.41 -9.09 23.12
N THR A 180 6.48 -8.25 24.16
CA THR A 180 7.51 -7.22 24.27
C THR A 180 8.88 -7.89 24.43
N ASP A 181 9.77 -7.73 23.47
CA ASP A 181 11.14 -8.22 23.58
C ASP A 181 12.00 -7.23 24.39
N ILE A 182 12.99 -7.74 25.13
CA ILE A 182 13.96 -6.93 25.87
C ILE A 182 15.33 -7.18 25.23
N GLN A 183 15.86 -6.18 24.53
CA GLN A 183 17.23 -6.21 24.02
C GLN A 183 18.11 -5.29 24.87
N ASP A 184 19.24 -5.82 25.36
CA ASP A 184 20.23 -5.08 26.17
C ASP A 184 19.64 -4.35 27.39
N GLY A 185 18.65 -4.94 28.06
CA GLY A 185 17.99 -4.36 29.23
C GLY A 185 17.07 -3.17 28.92
N ARG A 186 16.80 -2.91 27.63
CA ARG A 186 15.83 -1.91 27.17
C ARG A 186 14.63 -2.63 26.54
N PRO A 187 13.39 -2.19 26.83
CA PRO A 187 12.24 -2.65 26.05
C PRO A 187 12.49 -2.33 24.58
N THR A 188 12.38 -3.32 23.71
CA THR A 188 12.22 -3.04 22.27
C THR A 188 10.90 -2.31 22.05
N PRO A 189 10.76 -1.51 20.98
CA PRO A 189 9.47 -0.91 20.63
C PRO A 189 8.39 -1.99 20.62
N VAL A 190 7.32 -1.80 21.40
CA VAL A 190 6.21 -2.76 21.45
C VAL A 190 5.67 -2.92 20.03
N PRO A 191 5.76 -4.12 19.45
CA PRO A 191 5.25 -4.34 18.10
C PRO A 191 3.72 -4.14 18.10
N PRO A 192 3.15 -3.60 17.02
CA PRO A 192 1.72 -3.35 16.97
C PRO A 192 0.93 -4.67 17.07
N PRO A 193 -0.31 -4.63 17.60
CA PRO A 193 -1.19 -5.79 17.57
C PRO A 193 -1.36 -6.30 16.13
N LEU A 194 -1.19 -7.60 15.94
CA LEU A 194 -1.36 -8.29 14.67
C LEU A 194 -2.79 -8.84 14.60
N THR A 195 -3.57 -8.40 13.62
CA THR A 195 -4.90 -8.96 13.36
C THR A 195 -4.82 -9.97 12.23
N VAL A 196 -5.29 -11.19 12.47
CA VAL A 196 -5.42 -12.25 11.46
C VAL A 196 -6.88 -12.35 11.07
N CYS A 197 -7.19 -12.17 9.78
CA CYS A 197 -8.52 -12.27 9.20
C CYS A 197 -8.56 -13.50 8.28
N ASP A 198 -9.39 -14.49 8.63
CA ASP A 198 -9.52 -15.75 7.91
C ASP A 198 -10.82 -15.79 7.09
N PHE A 199 -10.68 -16.16 5.82
CA PHE A 199 -11.78 -16.37 4.89
C PHE A 199 -11.87 -17.85 4.54
N SER A 200 -12.96 -18.50 4.94
CA SER A 200 -13.22 -19.90 4.61
C SER A 200 -13.88 -20.01 3.23
N LEU A 201 -13.34 -20.88 2.36
CA LEU A 201 -13.84 -21.08 1.01
C LEU A 201 -13.77 -22.55 0.58
N VAL A 202 -14.79 -22.99 -0.18
CA VAL A 202 -14.77 -24.29 -0.87
C VAL A 202 -14.66 -24.03 -2.37
N LEU A 203 -13.54 -24.43 -2.96
CA LEU A 203 -13.19 -24.12 -4.34
C LEU A 203 -13.25 -25.37 -5.23
N ALA A 204 -14.22 -25.41 -6.15
CA ALA A 204 -14.40 -26.50 -7.09
C ALA A 204 -13.27 -26.57 -8.15
N PRO A 205 -13.10 -27.70 -8.87
CA PRO A 205 -12.13 -27.80 -9.97
C PRO A 205 -12.39 -26.74 -11.04
N GLY A 206 -11.35 -26.00 -11.42
CA GLY A 206 -11.40 -24.95 -12.45
C GLY A 206 -12.20 -23.70 -12.05
N ALA A 207 -12.63 -23.59 -10.79
CA ALA A 207 -13.36 -22.43 -10.29
C ALA A 207 -12.41 -21.35 -9.75
N ASP A 208 -12.93 -20.12 -9.74
CA ASP A 208 -12.31 -18.94 -9.12
C ASP A 208 -13.06 -18.55 -7.84
N TRP A 209 -12.31 -18.03 -6.87
CA TRP A 209 -12.84 -17.31 -5.71
C TRP A 209 -12.07 -16.01 -5.53
N SER A 210 -12.73 -14.95 -5.05
CA SER A 210 -12.08 -13.67 -4.82
C SER A 210 -12.58 -12.95 -3.58
N VAL A 211 -11.68 -12.14 -3.00
CA VAL A 211 -11.99 -11.15 -1.97
C VAL A 211 -11.35 -9.82 -2.35
N THR A 212 -12.07 -8.73 -2.13
CA THR A 212 -11.57 -7.36 -2.22
C THR A 212 -11.49 -6.74 -0.83
N VAL A 213 -10.29 -6.26 -0.52
CA VAL A 213 -9.93 -5.54 0.71
C VAL A 213 -9.73 -4.07 0.37
N THR A 214 -10.43 -3.17 1.05
CA THR A 214 -10.22 -1.72 0.90
C THR A 214 -9.68 -1.15 2.20
N VAL A 215 -8.47 -0.59 2.15
CA VAL A 215 -7.75 0.04 3.26
C VAL A 215 -7.79 1.55 3.09
N THR A 216 -8.45 2.24 4.01
CA THR A 216 -8.63 3.69 4.02
C THR A 216 -7.87 4.29 5.20
N PRO A 217 -6.77 5.03 4.95
CA PRO A 217 -6.09 5.75 6.01
C PRO A 217 -6.85 7.02 6.38
N HIS A 218 -6.87 7.34 7.67
CA HIS A 218 -7.42 8.56 8.22
C HIS A 218 -6.34 9.20 9.11
N PRO A 219 -5.47 10.07 8.56
CA PRO A 219 -4.50 10.80 9.35
C PRO A 219 -5.19 11.73 10.38
N VAL A 220 -4.42 12.23 11.35
CA VAL A 220 -4.93 13.09 12.45
C VAL A 220 -5.68 14.34 11.99
N ASP A 221 -5.45 14.79 10.76
CA ASP A 221 -6.03 15.95 10.09
C ASP A 221 -6.96 15.57 8.92
N ALA A 222 -7.42 14.32 8.84
CA ALA A 222 -8.28 13.82 7.76
C ALA A 222 -9.58 14.64 7.56
N GLU A 223 -10.17 15.15 8.64
CA GLU A 223 -11.40 15.96 8.58
C GLU A 223 -11.14 17.37 8.00
N GLU A 224 -9.93 17.89 8.16
CA GLU A 224 -9.52 19.22 7.68
C GLU A 224 -8.98 19.13 6.25
N ARG A 225 -8.32 18.02 5.93
CA ARG A 225 -7.61 17.81 4.67
C ARG A 225 -7.73 16.35 4.19
N PRO A 226 -8.39 16.10 3.05
CA PRO A 226 -8.53 14.75 2.51
C PRO A 226 -7.17 14.14 2.15
N VAL A 227 -7.06 12.81 2.21
CA VAL A 227 -5.84 12.07 1.84
C VAL A 227 -5.37 12.39 0.42
N SER A 228 -6.31 12.65 -0.48
CA SER A 228 -5.99 13.17 -1.81
C SER A 228 -6.88 14.35 -2.16
N ALA A 229 -6.27 15.38 -2.74
CA ALA A 229 -6.95 16.50 -3.39
C ALA A 229 -6.81 16.46 -4.92
N SER A 230 -6.19 15.40 -5.46
CA SER A 230 -5.94 15.26 -6.89
C SER A 230 -7.25 15.17 -7.68
N PRO A 231 -7.51 16.10 -8.63
CA PRO A 231 -8.68 16.02 -9.49
C PRO A 231 -8.72 14.72 -10.30
N LEU A 232 -7.56 14.21 -10.71
CA LEU A 232 -7.45 12.97 -11.50
C LEU A 232 -8.04 11.76 -10.78
N LEU A 233 -7.88 11.68 -9.45
CA LEU A 233 -8.43 10.59 -8.64
C LEU A 233 -9.94 10.75 -8.37
N HIS A 234 -10.49 11.93 -8.64
CA HIS A 234 -11.90 12.25 -8.44
C HIS A 234 -12.65 12.44 -9.78
N GLY A 235 -12.13 11.85 -10.87
CA GLY A 235 -12.75 11.92 -12.20
C GLY A 235 -12.60 13.26 -12.93
N GLY A 236 -11.73 14.13 -12.45
CA GLY A 236 -11.37 15.39 -13.09
C GLY A 236 -10.49 15.20 -14.32
N GLU A 237 -10.43 16.22 -15.17
CA GLU A 237 -9.64 16.20 -16.40
C GLU A 237 -8.14 16.28 -16.13
N SER A 238 -7.36 15.60 -16.97
CA SER A 238 -5.91 15.73 -16.95
C SER A 238 -5.48 17.15 -17.31
N PRO A 239 -4.44 17.70 -16.64
CA PRO A 239 -3.95 19.03 -16.94
C PRO A 239 -3.49 19.12 -18.41
N ARG A 240 -3.82 20.26 -19.04
CA ARG A 240 -3.42 20.53 -20.43
C ARG A 240 -1.91 20.37 -20.61
N ARG A 241 -1.53 19.65 -21.68
CA ARG A 241 -0.15 19.45 -22.12
C ARG A 241 -0.01 19.60 -23.63
N ALA A 242 1.19 19.92 -24.09
CA ALA A 242 1.55 19.74 -25.49
C ALA A 242 1.63 18.24 -25.82
N MET A 243 1.17 17.86 -27.02
CA MET A 243 1.32 16.49 -27.52
C MET A 243 2.55 16.43 -28.41
N VAL A 244 3.49 15.54 -28.09
CA VAL A 244 4.67 15.26 -28.92
C VAL A 244 4.49 13.88 -29.53
N ARG A 245 4.72 13.77 -30.84
CA ARG A 245 4.68 12.50 -31.58
C ARG A 245 5.90 12.43 -32.49
N SER A 246 6.40 11.23 -32.71
CA SER A 246 7.47 10.98 -33.66
C SER A 246 7.11 9.82 -34.59
N ASP A 247 7.99 9.56 -35.55
CA ASP A 247 8.00 8.35 -36.38
C ASP A 247 8.71 7.16 -35.72
N SER A 248 9.12 7.31 -34.45
CA SER A 248 9.82 6.28 -33.67
C SER A 248 8.98 5.79 -32.49
N ASP A 249 8.50 4.56 -32.58
CA ASP A 249 7.75 3.89 -31.51
C ASP A 249 8.54 3.79 -30.19
N LEU A 250 9.87 3.75 -30.26
CA LEU A 250 10.71 3.74 -29.06
C LEU A 250 10.69 5.09 -28.36
N PHE A 251 10.76 6.18 -29.12
CA PHE A 251 10.72 7.53 -28.55
C PHE A 251 9.35 7.86 -27.99
N ASP A 252 8.28 7.47 -28.68
CA ASP A 252 6.91 7.68 -28.21
C ASP A 252 6.63 6.89 -26.91
N ARG A 253 7.15 5.66 -26.78
CA ARG A 253 7.10 4.89 -25.52
C ARG A 253 7.90 5.55 -24.40
N TYR A 254 9.06 6.11 -24.70
CA TYR A 254 9.86 6.87 -23.73
C TYR A 254 9.09 8.08 -23.21
N LEU A 255 8.45 8.86 -24.09
CA LEU A 255 7.62 10.00 -23.70
C LEU A 255 6.42 9.59 -22.85
N ALA A 256 5.73 8.50 -23.21
CA ALA A 256 4.62 7.97 -22.41
C ALA A 256 5.08 7.55 -20.99
N ARG A 257 6.31 7.02 -20.88
CA ARG A 257 6.90 6.71 -19.57
C ARG A 257 7.19 7.97 -18.76
N VAL A 258 7.76 9.01 -19.37
CA VAL A 258 8.00 10.31 -18.71
C VAL A 258 6.71 10.88 -18.14
N ASP A 259 5.60 10.80 -18.88
CA ASP A 259 4.30 11.29 -18.43
C ASP A 259 3.82 10.54 -17.20
N THR A 260 3.94 9.21 -17.25
CA THR A 260 3.59 8.29 -16.17
C THR A 260 4.41 8.56 -14.91
N ASP A 261 5.73 8.78 -15.05
CA ASP A 261 6.62 9.07 -13.92
C ASP A 261 6.34 10.47 -13.32
N LEU A 262 6.08 11.47 -14.16
CA LEU A 262 5.70 12.82 -13.68
C LEU A 262 4.37 12.80 -12.93
N ASP A 263 3.40 12.00 -13.38
CA ASP A 263 2.11 11.80 -12.72
C ASP A 263 2.28 11.14 -11.36
N MET A 264 3.07 10.07 -11.28
CA MET A 264 3.40 9.40 -10.03
C MET A 264 3.95 10.37 -8.98
N LEU A 265 4.86 11.26 -9.39
CA LEU A 265 5.51 12.19 -8.48
C LEU A 265 4.59 13.32 -8.03
N GLN A 266 3.48 13.62 -8.71
CA GLN A 266 2.61 14.75 -8.32
C GLN A 266 2.02 14.56 -6.93
N THR A 267 2.11 15.62 -6.13
CA THR A 267 1.43 15.77 -4.85
C THR A 267 0.65 17.08 -4.85
N THR A 268 -0.61 17.02 -4.45
CA THR A 268 -1.57 18.12 -4.53
C THR A 268 -1.77 18.77 -3.19
N PHE A 269 -1.67 20.10 -3.19
CA PHE A 269 -1.90 20.98 -2.06
C PHE A 269 -3.04 21.96 -2.42
N PRO A 270 -3.67 22.62 -1.43
CA PRO A 270 -4.73 23.59 -1.71
C PRO A 270 -4.40 24.65 -2.78
N PRO A 271 -3.19 25.25 -2.84
CA PRO A 271 -2.87 26.26 -3.85
C PRO A 271 -2.41 25.70 -5.21
N GLY A 272 -2.09 24.40 -5.31
CA GLY A 272 -1.54 23.78 -6.52
C GLY A 272 -0.88 22.43 -6.27
N SER A 273 -0.30 21.84 -7.31
CA SER A 273 0.44 20.58 -7.23
C SER A 273 1.91 20.77 -7.57
N LEU A 274 2.76 19.97 -6.96
CA LEU A 274 4.18 19.88 -7.29
C LEU A 274 4.66 18.41 -7.33
N PRO A 275 5.70 18.08 -8.10
CA PRO A 275 6.36 16.79 -7.99
C PRO A 275 7.11 16.65 -6.65
N ALA A 276 6.87 15.56 -5.94
CA ALA A 276 7.71 15.15 -4.83
C ALA A 276 9.13 14.79 -5.34
N ALA A 277 10.13 14.94 -4.47
CA ALA A 277 11.53 14.68 -4.85
C ALA A 277 11.83 13.19 -5.13
N GLY A 278 11.14 12.27 -4.45
CA GLY A 278 11.25 10.86 -4.78
C GLY A 278 10.62 9.93 -3.76
N ILE A 279 10.16 8.79 -4.23
CA ILE A 279 9.65 7.69 -3.41
C ILE A 279 10.78 6.72 -3.05
N PRO A 280 10.74 6.07 -1.87
CA PRO A 280 9.81 6.27 -0.76
C PRO A 280 10.30 7.29 0.29
N TRP A 281 11.55 7.73 0.23
CA TRP A 281 12.18 8.49 1.33
C TRP A 281 12.01 10.00 1.30
N TYR A 282 11.59 10.56 0.16
CA TYR A 282 11.54 12.00 -0.08
C TYR A 282 10.21 12.39 -0.73
N VAL A 283 9.11 11.82 -0.22
CA VAL A 283 7.74 12.14 -0.66
C VAL A 283 7.30 13.49 -0.06
N ALA A 284 8.11 14.51 -0.32
CA ALA A 284 8.02 15.83 0.28
C ALA A 284 8.33 16.92 -0.76
N PRO A 285 7.88 18.16 -0.53
CA PRO A 285 8.21 19.30 -1.39
C PRO A 285 9.68 19.72 -1.20
N PHE A 286 10.48 19.59 -2.27
CA PHE A 286 11.84 20.13 -2.32
C PHE A 286 11.91 21.25 -3.35
N GLY A 287 11.94 22.50 -2.89
CA GLY A 287 11.80 23.68 -3.76
C GLY A 287 12.79 23.71 -4.93
N ARG A 288 14.08 23.48 -4.67
CA ARG A 288 15.11 23.45 -5.73
C ARG A 288 14.79 22.41 -6.80
N ASP A 289 14.55 21.17 -6.39
CA ASP A 289 14.37 20.03 -7.28
C ASP A 289 13.07 20.21 -8.09
N THR A 290 12.02 20.70 -7.41
CA THR A 290 10.73 21.05 -8.01
C THR A 290 10.87 22.16 -9.06
N LEU A 291 11.62 23.23 -8.76
CA LEU A 291 11.85 24.33 -9.70
C LEU A 291 12.63 23.89 -10.94
N ILE A 292 13.63 23.01 -10.76
CA ILE A 292 14.39 22.43 -11.87
C ILE A 292 13.45 21.62 -12.78
N VAL A 293 12.61 20.76 -12.20
CA VAL A 293 11.60 20.01 -12.96
C VAL A 293 10.65 20.98 -13.68
N GLY A 294 10.16 22.00 -12.99
CA GLY A 294 9.30 23.05 -13.56
C GLY A 294 9.92 23.70 -14.81
N LEU A 295 11.19 24.10 -14.74
CA LEU A 295 11.93 24.65 -15.88
C LEU A 295 12.08 23.65 -17.03
N GLN A 296 12.33 22.37 -16.72
CA GLN A 296 12.45 21.33 -17.72
C GLN A 296 11.13 21.05 -18.43
N ILE A 297 10.00 21.08 -17.72
CA ILE A 297 8.71 20.65 -18.27
C ILE A 297 7.84 21.80 -18.78
N VAL A 298 8.15 23.07 -18.52
CA VAL A 298 7.26 24.22 -18.81
C VAL A 298 6.75 24.28 -20.25
N HIS A 299 7.56 23.84 -21.21
CA HIS A 299 7.22 23.84 -22.63
C HIS A 299 6.20 22.75 -23.02
N VAL A 300 6.05 21.70 -22.20
CA VAL A 300 5.07 20.61 -22.39
C VAL A 300 3.92 20.73 -21.39
N TYR A 301 4.21 21.07 -20.13
CA TYR A 301 3.31 21.08 -18.98
C TYR A 301 3.24 22.46 -18.30
N PRO A 302 2.76 23.51 -19.00
CA PRO A 302 2.77 24.87 -18.47
C PRO A 302 1.92 25.03 -17.21
N THR A 303 0.82 24.29 -17.08
CA THR A 303 -0.06 24.33 -15.90
C THR A 303 0.59 23.71 -14.67
N ARG A 304 1.37 22.62 -14.83
CA ARG A 304 2.15 22.03 -13.72
C ARG A 304 3.27 22.96 -13.28
N ALA A 305 4.01 23.52 -14.24
CA ALA A 305 5.06 24.50 -13.95
C ALA A 305 4.52 25.73 -13.21
N ALA A 306 3.32 26.21 -13.57
CA ALA A 306 2.65 27.28 -12.83
C ALA A 306 2.18 26.84 -11.43
N GLY A 307 1.70 25.60 -11.28
CA GLY A 307 1.32 25.02 -9.99
C GLY A 307 2.48 24.98 -9.00
N ILE A 308 3.67 24.62 -9.48
CA ILE A 308 4.92 24.61 -8.69
C ILE A 308 5.23 25.97 -8.06
N LEU A 309 4.89 27.08 -8.73
CA LEU A 309 5.16 28.44 -8.22
C LEU A 309 4.11 28.95 -7.22
N ARG A 310 3.00 28.23 -7.04
CA ARG A 310 1.90 28.61 -6.15
C ARG A 310 1.94 27.91 -4.79
N VAL A 311 2.55 26.73 -4.75
CA VAL A 311 2.80 25.95 -3.53
C VAL A 311 4.04 26.50 -2.84
#